data_AF-A0A842V6J9-F1
#
_entry.id   AF-A0A842V6J9-F1
#
_cell.length_a   1.000
_cell.length_b   1.000
_cell.length_c   1.000
_cell.angle_alpha   90.00
_cell.angle_beta   90.00
_cell.angle_gamma   90.00
#
_symmetry.space_group_name_H-M   'P 1'
#
loop_
_entity.id
_entity.type
_entity.pdbx_description
1 polymer ?
#
loop_
_entity_poly.entity_id
_entity_poly.type
_entity_poly.pdbx_seq_one_letter_code
_entity_poly.pdbx_strand_id
1 'polypeptide(L)'
;MGFIRCKIIGKGTYAYLVENQWTSKGSRQKIQGYLGKVIALTPCASATYVPSKEYGALVHHLIEQELIKHGFTQEGTTWRHQDIIVDIEQESVREGTRAVVLALNDGYLCTHTLREIHTYTPHLDNFEEELATRIIATGIAMPPSFFIHLYEAAKHLKTNTQPTKSNG
;
A
#
# COMPACT_ATOMS: atom_id res chain seq x y z
N MET A 1 14.82 -1.08 -1.72
CA MET A 1 13.44 -0.66 -1.45
C MET A 1 13.43 0.24 -0.23
N GLY A 2 12.65 1.33 -0.27
CA GLY A 2 12.45 2.16 0.92
C GLY A 2 11.51 1.48 1.91
N PHE A 3 11.51 1.92 3.16
CA PHE A 3 10.52 1.53 4.15
C PHE A 3 10.05 2.76 4.92
N ILE A 4 8.89 2.66 5.56
CA ILE A 4 8.32 3.76 6.34
C ILE A 4 8.84 3.70 7.76
N ARG A 5 9.40 4.82 8.23
CA ARG A 5 9.83 5.00 9.62
C ARG A 5 9.02 6.11 10.27
N CYS A 6 8.50 5.85 11.46
CA CYS A 6 7.82 6.85 12.26
C CYS A 6 8.78 7.54 13.26
N LYS A 7 8.52 8.82 13.51
CA LYS A 7 9.20 9.63 14.53
C LYS A 7 8.16 10.42 15.31
N ILE A 8 8.29 10.40 16.63
CA ILE A 8 7.50 11.24 17.53
C ILE A 8 8.17 12.60 17.64
N ILE A 9 7.42 13.67 17.38
CA ILE A 9 7.88 15.06 17.48
C ILE A 9 6.81 15.85 18.25
N GLY A 10 7.12 16.26 19.47
CA GLY A 10 6.15 16.86 20.37
C GLY A 10 5.02 15.88 20.70
N LYS A 11 3.77 16.26 20.36
CA LYS A 11 2.57 15.43 20.57
C LYS A 11 2.16 14.62 19.33
N GLY A 12 2.87 14.78 18.21
CA GLY A 12 2.52 14.15 16.94
C GLY A 12 3.46 13.01 16.55
N THR A 13 2.93 12.04 15.82
CA THR A 13 3.69 11.00 15.14
C THR A 13 3.75 11.32 13.65
N TYR A 14 4.94 11.22 13.06
CA TYR A 14 5.21 11.62 11.68
C TYR A 14 5.94 10.50 10.94
N ALA A 15 5.55 10.26 9.69
CA ALA A 15 6.12 9.21 8.86
C ALA A 15 7.09 9.76 7.83
N TYR A 16 8.18 9.03 7.62
CA TYR A 16 9.21 9.32 6.64
C TYR A 16 9.51 8.08 5.82
N LEU A 17 9.69 8.26 4.52
CA LEU A 17 10.29 7.23 3.66
C LEU A 17 11.80 7.24 3.89
N VAL A 18 12.37 6.09 4.19
CA VAL A 18 13.80 5.92 4.42
C VAL A 18 14.35 4.74 3.61
N GLU A 19 15.63 4.80 3.26
CA GLU A 19 16.35 3.70 2.63
C GLU A 19 17.61 3.36 3.45
N ASN A 20 18.03 2.09 3.39
CA ASN A 20 19.33 1.70 3.92
C ASN A 20 20.44 2.09 2.94
N GLN A 21 21.51 2.67 3.45
CA GLN A 21 22.69 3.06 2.71
C GLN A 21 23.93 2.54 3.43
N TRP A 22 24.80 1.82 2.71
CA TRP A 22 26.08 1.38 3.25
C TRP A 22 27.10 2.50 3.17
N THR A 23 27.83 2.75 4.26
CA THR A 23 28.91 3.74 4.33
C THR A 23 30.18 3.10 4.84
N SER A 24 31.31 3.80 4.76
CA SER A 24 32.59 3.35 5.35
C SER A 24 32.49 3.12 6.87
N LYS A 25 31.49 3.69 7.54
CA LYS A 25 31.21 3.52 8.98
C LYS A 25 30.06 2.54 9.27
N GLY A 26 29.68 1.72 8.28
CA GLY A 26 28.61 0.72 8.35
C GLY A 26 27.25 1.21 7.82
N SER A 27 26.20 0.46 8.11
CA SER A 27 24.82 0.78 7.69
C SER A 27 24.35 2.11 8.26
N ARG A 28 23.74 2.94 7.42
CA ARG A 28 23.05 4.18 7.78
C ARG A 28 21.68 4.21 7.10
N GLN A 29 20.76 4.99 7.65
CA GLN A 29 19.46 5.25 7.03
C GLN A 29 19.47 6.64 6.41
N LYS A 30 19.06 6.74 5.15
CA LYS A 30 18.89 8.01 4.45
C LYS A 30 17.41 8.30 4.28
N ILE A 31 16.98 9.48 4.74
CA ILE A 31 15.61 9.95 4.57
C ILE A 31 15.41 10.32 3.10
N GLN A 32 14.43 9.69 2.46
CA GLN A 32 14.01 9.99 1.08
C GLN A 32 12.94 11.08 1.04
N GLY A 33 12.04 11.11 2.01
CA GLY A 33 10.97 12.09 2.02
C GLY A 33 10.09 12.03 3.27
N TYR A 34 9.41 13.14 3.53
CA TYR A 34 8.34 13.22 4.52
C TYR A 34 7.03 12.76 3.89
N LEU A 35 6.31 11.84 4.56
CA LEU A 35 5.08 11.24 4.04
C LEU A 35 3.80 11.86 4.63
N GLY A 36 3.88 12.40 5.84
CA GLY A 36 2.73 13.00 6.50
C GLY A 36 2.67 12.74 8.00
N LYS A 37 1.65 13.32 8.62
CA LYS A 37 1.26 12.99 10.00
C LYS A 37 0.63 11.60 10.02
N VAL A 38 0.99 10.80 11.01
CA VAL A 38 0.41 9.46 11.20
C VAL A 38 -0.89 9.60 11.98
N ILE A 39 -1.95 9.01 11.45
CA ILE A 39 -3.26 8.87 12.09
C ILE A 39 -3.48 7.39 12.34
N ALA A 40 -3.61 7.01 13.61
CA ALA A 40 -3.94 5.64 13.99
C ALA A 40 -5.45 5.44 13.93
N LEU A 41 -5.88 4.38 13.26
CA LEU A 41 -7.29 4.00 13.15
C LEU A 41 -7.56 2.75 13.99
N THR A 42 -8.78 2.67 14.53
CA THR A 42 -9.23 1.51 15.30
C THR A 42 -10.26 0.76 14.47
N PRO A 43 -10.10 -0.55 14.25
CA PRO A 43 -11.06 -1.32 13.47
C PRO A 43 -12.41 -1.38 14.20
N CYS A 44 -13.49 -1.17 13.47
CA CYS A 44 -14.86 -1.15 13.98
C CYS A 44 -15.77 -2.23 13.38
N ALA A 45 -15.34 -2.94 12.34
CA ALA A 45 -16.14 -3.97 11.67
C ALA A 45 -15.28 -5.16 11.19
N SER A 46 -15.95 -6.27 10.91
CA SER A 46 -15.36 -7.39 10.18
C SER A 46 -15.57 -7.21 8.67
N ALA A 47 -14.49 -7.25 7.90
CA ALA A 47 -14.56 -7.21 6.44
C ALA A 47 -14.90 -8.59 5.87
N THR A 48 -15.62 -8.61 4.74
CA THR A 48 -15.93 -9.85 4.00
C THR A 48 -15.27 -9.80 2.63
N TYR A 49 -14.47 -10.81 2.34
CA TYR A 49 -13.66 -10.83 1.13
C TYR A 49 -14.47 -11.36 -0.08
N VAL A 50 -14.36 -10.69 -1.24
CA VAL A 50 -14.98 -11.12 -2.50
C VAL A 50 -13.90 -11.33 -3.57
N PRO A 51 -13.71 -12.56 -4.08
CA PRO A 51 -12.68 -12.86 -5.07
C PRO A 51 -12.96 -12.21 -6.42
N SER A 52 -11.89 -11.67 -7.02
CA SER A 52 -11.80 -11.21 -8.41
C SER A 52 -10.65 -11.94 -9.13
N LYS A 53 -10.60 -11.85 -10.46
CA LYS A 53 -9.50 -12.42 -11.27
C LYS A 53 -8.48 -11.38 -11.73
N GLU A 54 -8.84 -10.10 -11.67
CA GLU A 54 -7.99 -9.02 -12.15
C GLU A 54 -7.18 -8.41 -11.00
N TYR A 55 -5.85 -8.27 -11.17
CA TYR A 55 -4.96 -7.76 -10.13
C TYR A 55 -5.38 -6.38 -9.62
N GLY A 56 -5.68 -5.43 -10.52
CA GLY A 56 -6.11 -4.09 -10.14
C GLY A 56 -7.39 -4.12 -9.31
N ALA A 57 -8.39 -4.88 -9.74
CA ALA A 57 -9.64 -5.05 -9.00
C ALA A 57 -9.43 -5.75 -7.63
N LEU A 58 -8.48 -6.68 -7.53
CA LEU A 58 -8.13 -7.35 -6.27
C LEU A 58 -7.51 -6.38 -5.27
N VAL A 59 -6.54 -5.58 -5.72
CA VAL A 59 -5.91 -4.54 -4.89
C VAL A 59 -6.93 -3.50 -4.47
N HIS A 60 -7.80 -3.07 -5.38
CA HIS A 60 -8.87 -2.13 -5.08
C HIS A 60 -9.79 -2.68 -3.99
N HIS A 61 -10.34 -3.88 -4.19
CA HIS A 61 -11.24 -4.53 -3.24
C HIS A 61 -10.61 -4.71 -1.86
N LEU A 62 -9.32 -5.04 -1.79
CA LEU A 62 -8.58 -5.13 -0.54
C LEU A 62 -8.54 -3.82 0.23
N ILE A 63 -8.20 -2.73 -0.46
CA ILE A 63 -8.12 -1.40 0.14
C ILE A 63 -9.51 -1.01 0.63
N GLU A 64 -10.55 -1.19 -0.18
CA GLU A 64 -11.94 -0.89 0.18
C GLU A 64 -12.39 -1.66 1.42
N GLN A 65 -12.10 -2.96 1.50
CA GLN A 65 -12.46 -3.78 2.66
C GLN A 65 -11.75 -3.32 3.94
N GLU A 66 -10.46 -2.97 3.86
CA GLU A 66 -9.75 -2.45 5.02
C GLU A 66 -10.32 -1.07 5.42
N LEU A 67 -10.62 -0.20 4.46
CA LEU A 67 -11.26 1.11 4.73
C LEU A 67 -12.64 0.95 5.41
N ILE A 68 -13.49 0.05 4.92
CA ILE A 68 -14.78 -0.27 5.55
C ILE A 68 -14.59 -0.75 7.00
N LYS A 69 -13.59 -1.62 7.22
CA LYS A 69 -13.24 -2.13 8.56
C LYS A 69 -12.86 -1.01 9.53
N HIS A 70 -12.34 0.11 9.05
CA HIS A 70 -12.01 1.30 9.86
C HIS A 70 -13.07 2.41 9.76
N GLY A 71 -14.28 2.10 9.29
CA GLY A 71 -15.44 2.99 9.33
C GLY A 71 -15.51 4.01 8.20
N PHE A 72 -14.75 3.83 7.13
CA PHE A 72 -14.87 4.68 5.96
C PHE A 72 -16.14 4.37 5.17
N THR A 73 -16.74 5.41 4.61
CA THR A 73 -17.89 5.32 3.71
C THR A 73 -17.52 5.83 2.33
N GLN A 74 -18.01 5.15 1.29
CA GLN A 74 -17.78 5.57 -0.09
C GLN A 74 -18.68 6.74 -0.46
N GLU A 75 -18.08 7.79 -1.04
CA GLU A 75 -18.71 8.96 -1.60
C GLU A 75 -18.15 9.23 -3.00
N GLY A 76 -18.90 8.79 -4.02
CA GLY A 76 -18.42 8.83 -5.41
C GLY A 76 -17.18 7.94 -5.59
N THR A 77 -16.07 8.53 -6.04
CA THR A 77 -14.78 7.83 -6.23
C THR A 77 -13.89 7.85 -4.98
N THR A 78 -14.34 8.50 -3.89
CA THR A 78 -13.54 8.69 -2.69
C THR A 78 -14.12 7.98 -1.48
N TRP A 79 -13.28 7.67 -0.52
CA TRP A 79 -13.64 7.08 0.77
C TRP A 79 -13.40 8.09 1.87
N ARG A 80 -14.40 8.29 2.74
CA ARG A 80 -14.34 9.30 3.82
C ARG A 80 -14.51 8.69 5.19
N HIS A 81 -13.76 9.23 6.14
CA HIS A 81 -13.94 9.04 7.57
C HIS A 81 -13.49 10.30 8.30
N GLN A 82 -14.44 11.03 8.91
CA GLN A 82 -14.18 12.36 9.48
C GLN A 82 -13.57 13.31 8.41
N ASP A 83 -12.46 13.97 8.72
CA ASP A 83 -11.74 14.87 7.80
C ASP A 83 -10.78 14.13 6.84
N ILE A 84 -10.72 12.79 6.92
CA ILE A 84 -9.83 11.95 6.13
C ILE A 84 -10.51 11.55 4.83
N ILE A 85 -9.77 11.69 3.72
CA ILE A 85 -10.18 11.31 2.38
C ILE A 85 -9.14 10.36 1.81
N VAL A 86 -9.59 9.21 1.33
CA VAL A 86 -8.79 8.25 0.56
C VAL A 86 -9.37 8.16 -0.85
N ASP A 87 -8.56 8.46 -1.83
CA ASP A 87 -8.87 8.32 -3.25
C ASP A 87 -7.97 7.22 -3.81
N ILE A 88 -8.57 6.06 -4.10
CA ILE A 88 -7.81 4.88 -4.54
C ILE A 88 -7.34 5.10 -5.98
N GLU A 89 -8.20 5.62 -6.86
CA GLU A 89 -7.89 5.88 -8.27
C GLU A 89 -6.77 6.90 -8.44
N GLN A 90 -6.78 7.97 -7.63
CA GLN A 90 -5.74 9.02 -7.64
C GLN A 90 -4.59 8.75 -6.67
N GLU A 91 -4.55 7.56 -6.05
CA GLU A 91 -3.51 7.11 -5.12
C GLU A 91 -3.24 8.12 -3.98
N SER A 92 -4.28 8.71 -3.38
CA SER A 92 -4.10 9.82 -2.45
C SER A 92 -4.79 9.63 -1.10
N VAL A 93 -4.09 10.02 -0.03
CA VAL A 93 -4.56 9.92 1.35
C VAL A 93 -4.33 11.25 2.04
N ARG A 94 -5.40 11.94 2.44
CA ARG A 94 -5.35 13.32 2.91
C ARG A 94 -6.26 13.58 4.11
N GLU A 95 -5.86 14.53 4.95
CA GLU A 95 -6.72 15.16 5.96
C GLU A 95 -6.86 16.64 5.55
N GLY A 96 -8.04 17.03 5.06
CA GLY A 96 -8.22 18.30 4.36
C GLY A 96 -7.28 18.44 3.15
N THR A 97 -6.35 19.41 3.19
CA THR A 97 -5.37 19.66 2.12
C THR A 97 -4.02 18.98 2.34
N ARG A 98 -3.81 18.32 3.49
CA ARG A 98 -2.51 17.79 3.89
C ARG A 98 -2.44 16.30 3.62
N ALA A 99 -1.31 15.84 3.10
CA ALA A 99 -1.02 14.41 3.01
C ALA A 99 -0.86 13.81 4.43
N VAL A 100 -1.48 12.66 4.65
CA VAL A 100 -1.43 11.92 5.92
C VAL A 100 -1.13 10.46 5.66
N VAL A 101 -0.74 9.77 6.73
CA VAL A 101 -0.45 8.34 6.72
C VAL A 101 -1.39 7.66 7.70
N LEU A 102 -2.15 6.68 7.24
CA LEU A 102 -3.01 5.89 8.10
C LEU A 102 -2.19 4.70 8.62
N ALA A 103 -2.04 4.58 9.93
CA ALA A 103 -1.48 3.37 10.53
C ALA A 103 -2.59 2.31 10.58
N LEU A 104 -2.41 1.23 9.83
CA LEU A 104 -3.36 0.12 9.68
C LEU A 104 -2.65 -1.18 10.06
N ASN A 105 -3.21 -1.92 11.01
CA ASN A 105 -2.61 -3.17 11.52
C ASN A 105 -1.09 -2.96 11.79
N ASP A 106 -0.21 -3.68 11.10
CA ASP A 106 1.27 -3.58 11.23
C ASP A 106 1.95 -2.75 10.12
N GLY A 107 1.18 -1.99 9.33
CA GLY A 107 1.69 -1.19 8.22
C GLY A 107 1.03 0.18 8.08
N TYR A 108 1.18 0.77 6.89
CA TYR A 108 0.81 2.17 6.65
C TYR A 108 0.19 2.38 5.27
N LEU A 109 -1.04 2.89 5.26
CA LEU A 109 -1.71 3.31 4.02
C LEU A 109 -1.48 4.80 3.78
N CYS A 110 -0.81 5.13 2.68
CA CYS A 110 -0.55 6.50 2.25
C CYS A 110 -0.37 6.54 0.73
N THR A 111 -0.22 7.74 0.16
CA THR A 111 0.05 7.93 -1.27
C THR A 111 1.20 7.06 -1.78
N HIS A 112 2.27 6.95 -1.00
CA HIS A 112 3.42 6.14 -1.41
C HIS A 112 3.08 4.65 -1.51
N THR A 113 2.43 4.08 -0.49
CA THR A 113 2.12 2.64 -0.47
C THR A 113 1.00 2.28 -1.45
N LEU A 114 0.03 3.17 -1.67
CA LEU A 114 -0.99 3.02 -2.73
C LEU A 114 -0.35 2.97 -4.13
N ARG A 115 0.56 3.89 -4.42
CA ARG A 115 1.28 3.88 -5.69
C ARG A 115 2.11 2.61 -5.85
N GLU A 116 2.86 2.23 -4.82
CA GLU A 116 3.73 1.05 -4.87
C GLU A 116 2.99 -0.24 -5.16
N ILE A 117 1.75 -0.40 -4.68
CA ILE A 117 0.95 -1.60 -4.92
C ILE A 117 0.20 -1.53 -6.27
N HIS A 118 -0.29 -0.36 -6.69
CA HIS A 118 -0.97 -0.19 -7.98
C HIS A 118 -0.03 -0.29 -9.17
N THR A 119 1.14 0.37 -9.11
CA THR A 119 2.12 0.35 -10.20
C THR A 119 3.02 -0.89 -10.16
N TYR A 120 2.73 -1.85 -9.30
CA TYR A 120 3.54 -3.05 -9.17
C TYR A 120 3.53 -3.85 -10.47
N THR A 121 4.72 -4.09 -11.00
CA THR A 121 4.94 -4.98 -12.14
C THR A 121 5.90 -6.08 -11.69
N PRO A 122 5.50 -7.36 -11.76
CA PRO A 122 6.33 -8.44 -11.26
C PRO A 122 7.60 -8.60 -12.13
N HIS A 123 8.76 -8.60 -11.48
CA HIS A 123 10.03 -8.96 -12.10
C HIS A 123 10.26 -10.49 -12.04
N LEU A 124 11.23 -11.01 -12.80
CA LEU A 124 11.44 -12.47 -12.91
C LEU A 124 11.92 -13.11 -11.61
N ASP A 125 12.70 -12.37 -10.81
CA ASP A 125 13.35 -12.85 -9.60
C ASP A 125 12.61 -12.32 -8.37
N ASN A 126 12.33 -13.19 -7.38
CA ASN A 126 11.80 -12.86 -6.05
C ASN A 126 10.49 -12.04 -5.99
N PHE A 127 9.68 -12.04 -7.06
CA PHE A 127 8.43 -11.24 -7.11
C PHE A 127 7.41 -11.61 -6.01
N GLU A 128 7.50 -12.82 -5.47
CA GLU A 128 6.70 -13.32 -4.34
C GLU A 128 6.97 -12.50 -3.08
N GLU A 129 8.25 -12.35 -2.75
CA GLU A 129 8.73 -11.60 -1.60
C GLU A 129 8.48 -10.10 -1.79
N GLU A 130 8.66 -9.58 -3.01
CA GLU A 130 8.36 -8.19 -3.33
C GLU A 130 6.87 -7.86 -3.15
N LEU A 131 5.99 -8.70 -3.70
CA LEU A 131 4.54 -8.52 -3.57
C LEU A 131 4.11 -8.61 -2.10
N ALA A 132 4.57 -9.63 -1.37
CA ALA A 132 4.27 -9.78 0.05
C ALA A 132 4.73 -8.55 0.85
N THR A 133 5.94 -8.05 0.58
CA THR A 133 6.47 -6.90 1.31
C THR A 133 5.69 -5.63 1.02
N ARG A 134 5.28 -5.40 -0.24
CA ARG A 134 4.43 -4.26 -0.62
C ARG A 134 3.07 -4.32 0.07
N ILE A 135 2.45 -5.49 0.11
CA ILE A 135 1.16 -5.70 0.80
C ILE A 135 1.30 -5.40 2.29
N ILE A 136 2.29 -5.99 2.96
CA ILE A 136 2.52 -5.76 4.39
C ILE A 136 2.77 -4.28 4.66
N ALA A 137 3.54 -3.60 3.80
CA ALA A 137 3.82 -2.17 3.93
C ALA A 137 2.55 -1.31 3.88
N THR A 138 1.52 -1.71 3.14
CA THR A 138 0.22 -1.00 3.12
C THR A 138 -0.55 -1.10 4.45
N GLY A 139 -0.23 -2.11 5.28
CA GLY A 139 -0.96 -2.41 6.50
C GLY A 139 -2.31 -3.08 6.28
N ILE A 140 -2.66 -3.47 5.05
CA ILE A 140 -3.90 -4.19 4.76
C ILE A 140 -3.82 -5.61 5.32
N ALA A 141 -4.82 -6.02 6.11
CA ALA A 141 -4.90 -7.39 6.60
C ALA A 141 -5.35 -8.32 5.47
N MET A 142 -4.59 -9.39 5.24
CA MET A 142 -4.87 -10.34 4.16
C MET A 142 -4.90 -11.79 4.65
N PRO A 143 -5.99 -12.53 4.40
CA PRO A 143 -6.00 -13.98 4.60
C PRO A 143 -5.01 -14.70 3.67
N PRO A 144 -4.35 -15.79 4.10
CA PRO A 144 -3.39 -16.52 3.28
C PRO A 144 -3.97 -17.03 1.94
N SER A 145 -5.22 -17.52 1.95
CA SER A 145 -5.91 -17.94 0.72
C SER A 145 -6.04 -16.81 -0.28
N PHE A 146 -6.15 -15.58 0.21
CA PHE A 146 -6.32 -14.43 -0.65
C PHE A 146 -5.02 -13.97 -1.29
N PHE A 147 -3.91 -14.10 -0.56
CA PHE A 147 -2.58 -13.87 -1.12
C PHE A 147 -2.32 -14.77 -2.34
N ILE A 148 -2.80 -16.03 -2.32
CA ILE A 148 -2.68 -16.95 -3.45
C ILE A 148 -3.40 -16.40 -4.69
N HIS A 149 -4.62 -15.88 -4.55
CA HIS A 149 -5.36 -15.29 -5.66
C HIS A 149 -4.70 -14.01 -6.20
N LEU A 150 -4.23 -13.14 -5.32
CA LEU A 150 -3.49 -11.94 -5.72
C LEU A 150 -2.19 -12.31 -6.45
N TYR A 151 -1.48 -13.33 -5.95
CA TYR A 151 -0.27 -13.86 -6.55
C TYR A 151 -0.53 -14.42 -7.96
N GLU A 152 -1.57 -15.23 -8.12
CA GLU A 152 -1.97 -15.77 -9.43
C GLU A 152 -2.30 -14.65 -10.42
N ALA A 153 -3.09 -13.65 -9.98
CA ALA A 153 -3.43 -12.49 -10.80
C ALA A 153 -2.20 -11.67 -11.18
N ALA A 154 -1.28 -11.43 -10.24
CA ALA A 154 -0.02 -10.74 -10.50
C ALA A 154 0.84 -11.52 -11.52
N LYS A 155 0.90 -12.85 -11.42
CA LYS A 155 1.62 -13.70 -12.38
C LYS A 155 1.06 -13.57 -13.80
N HIS A 156 -0.23 -13.31 -13.98
CA HIS A 156 -0.80 -13.06 -15.31
C HIS A 156 -0.41 -11.71 -15.91
N LEU A 157 -0.08 -10.70 -15.09
CA LEU A 157 0.51 -9.45 -15.60
C LEU A 157 1.84 -9.72 -16.30
N LYS A 158 2.65 -10.64 -15.76
CA LYS A 158 3.95 -11.07 -16.32
C LYS A 158 3.82 -11.64 -17.75
N THR A 159 2.75 -12.38 -18.04
CA THR A 159 2.58 -13.04 -19.35
C THR A 159 2.22 -12.06 -20.47
N ASN A 160 1.59 -10.93 -20.14
CA ASN A 160 1.17 -9.94 -21.13
C ASN A 160 2.24 -8.89 -21.47
N THR A 161 3.33 -8.81 -20.69
CA THR A 161 4.41 -7.83 -20.90
C THR A 161 5.63 -8.40 -21.64
N GLN A 162 5.65 -9.69 -22.02
CA GLN A 162 6.72 -10.21 -22.87
C GLN A 162 6.53 -9.71 -24.31
N PRO A 163 7.55 -9.06 -24.93
CA PRO A 163 7.47 -8.73 -26.33
C PRO A 163 7.42 -10.03 -27.13
N THR A 164 6.40 -10.17 -27.98
CA THR A 164 6.42 -11.12 -29.08
C THR A 164 7.74 -10.92 -29.81
N LYS A 165 8.66 -11.89 -29.72
CA LYS A 165 9.82 -11.94 -30.61
C LYS A 165 9.27 -11.95 -32.02
N SER A 166 9.39 -10.83 -32.72
CA SER A 166 9.18 -10.78 -34.17
C SER A 166 10.26 -11.66 -34.78
N ASN A 167 9.89 -12.87 -35.16
CA ASN A 167 10.72 -13.67 -36.04
C ASN A 167 10.82 -12.89 -37.37
N GLY A 168 12.06 -12.60 -37.77
CA GLY A 168 12.39 -12.02 -39.07
C GLY A 168 12.20 -13.01 -40.21
#